data_AF-A0A7R8ZLN9-F1
#
_entry.id   AF-A0A7R8ZLN9-F1
#
_cell.length_a   1.000
_cell.length_b   1.000
_cell.length_c   1.000
_cell.angle_alpha   90.00
_cell.angle_beta   90.00
_cell.angle_gamma   90.00
#
_symmetry.space_group_name_H-M   'P 1'
#
loop_
_entity.id
_entity.type
_entity.pdbx_description
1 polymer ?
#
loop_
_entity_poly.entity_id
_entity_poly.type
_entity_poly.pdbx_seq_one_letter_code
_entity_poly.pdbx_strand_id
1 'polypeptide(L)'
;MRPFIAAIAKRTTAHVICYPNAGLPNTFGEYDETPAQMAQKIREFAVDGLVNIIGGCCGTTPEHIAAMAKAVEGLPPRRPPEAFDEDLMLLSGLEPFYLRQETNFVNIGERCNVAGSRKFSRLIKSGNYEEALTIAKQQVENGAQILDVNMDEGMIDGVAAMTKFLNLIATEPEIAKVPMCIDSSNFAVIEAGLKVTQGKSVVNSISLKEGEQDFLTKARKIKKYGAAVVVMAFDEGGQVKEGSQSNNQASSVTVSPNPKHNFTG
;
A
#
# COMPACT_ATOMS: atom_id res chain seq x y z
N MET A 1 2.31 -15.99 16.70
CA MET A 1 3.06 -14.91 16.01
C MET A 1 4.00 -15.41 14.90
N ARG A 2 4.62 -16.60 14.99
CA ARG A 2 5.61 -17.10 14.01
C ARG A 2 5.24 -16.89 12.53
N PRO A 3 4.07 -17.32 12.01
CA PRO A 3 3.78 -17.19 10.59
C PRO A 3 3.78 -15.73 10.12
N PHE A 4 3.32 -14.81 10.96
CA PHE A 4 3.28 -13.37 10.67
C PHE A 4 4.69 -12.75 10.67
N ILE A 5 5.53 -13.11 11.64
CA ILE A 5 6.93 -12.66 11.68
C ILE A 5 7.71 -13.20 10.48
N ALA A 6 7.50 -14.45 10.10
CA ALA A 6 8.12 -15.03 8.91
C ALA A 6 7.67 -14.32 7.62
N ALA A 7 6.40 -13.93 7.51
CA ALA A 7 5.90 -13.16 6.38
C ALA A 7 6.54 -11.77 6.31
N ILE A 8 6.60 -11.04 7.45
CA ILE A 8 7.25 -9.73 7.55
C ILE A 8 8.74 -9.83 7.20
N ALA A 9 9.45 -10.79 7.80
CA ALA A 9 10.89 -10.99 7.60
C ALA A 9 11.25 -11.29 6.14
N LYS A 10 10.35 -11.88 5.34
CA LYS A 10 10.55 -12.12 3.91
C LYS A 10 10.28 -10.91 3.02
N ARG A 11 9.71 -9.82 3.56
CA ARG A 11 9.16 -8.70 2.80
C ARG A 11 9.63 -7.32 3.27
N THR A 12 10.67 -7.27 4.10
CA THR A 12 11.32 -6.02 4.48
C THR A 12 12.85 -6.09 4.41
N THR A 13 13.49 -5.01 3.93
CA THR A 13 14.94 -4.80 4.06
C THR A 13 15.30 -4.24 5.44
N ALA A 14 14.32 -3.84 6.24
CA ALA A 14 14.54 -3.36 7.59
C ALA A 14 14.84 -4.51 8.56
N HIS A 15 15.32 -4.14 9.75
CA HIS A 15 15.40 -5.04 10.89
C HIS A 15 14.00 -5.41 11.40
N VAL A 16 13.84 -6.64 11.89
CA VAL A 16 12.58 -7.13 12.47
C VAL A 16 12.69 -7.19 13.98
N ILE A 17 11.75 -6.55 14.66
CA ILE A 17 11.59 -6.61 16.11
C ILE A 17 10.42 -7.53 16.48
N CYS A 18 10.58 -8.34 17.53
CA CYS A 18 9.50 -9.20 18.05
C CYS A 18 9.46 -9.18 19.58
N TYR A 19 8.35 -8.72 20.15
CA TYR A 19 8.14 -8.66 21.60
C TYR A 19 6.76 -9.25 21.97
N PRO A 20 6.61 -10.58 22.00
CA PRO A 20 5.34 -11.22 22.29
C PRO A 20 4.88 -11.00 23.74
N ASN A 21 3.57 -11.15 23.97
CA ASN A 21 3.03 -11.37 25.32
C ASN A 21 3.49 -12.72 25.88
N ALA A 22 3.41 -12.91 27.20
CA ALA A 22 3.57 -14.21 27.85
C ALA A 22 2.34 -15.11 27.64
N GLY A 23 2.08 -15.46 26.38
CA GLY A 23 0.92 -16.23 25.96
C GLY A 23 -0.31 -15.37 25.68
N LEU A 24 -1.44 -16.03 25.44
CA LEU A 24 -2.74 -15.35 25.38
C LEU A 24 -3.24 -15.12 26.81
N PRO A 25 -3.95 -14.01 27.06
CA PRO A 25 -4.55 -13.79 28.37
C PRO A 25 -5.55 -14.90 28.68
N ASN A 26 -5.51 -15.42 29.90
CA ASN A 26 -6.46 -16.40 30.39
C ASN A 26 -7.80 -15.73 30.75
N THR A 27 -8.77 -16.51 31.24
CA THR A 27 -10.12 -16.00 31.58
C THR A 27 -10.12 -14.94 32.68
N PHE A 28 -9.06 -14.84 33.46
CA PHE A 28 -8.87 -13.84 34.51
C PHE A 28 -8.05 -12.63 34.02
N GLY A 29 -7.61 -12.64 32.75
CA GLY A 29 -6.76 -11.60 32.16
C GLY A 29 -5.27 -11.74 32.51
N GLU A 30 -4.87 -12.86 33.13
CA GLU A 30 -3.48 -13.15 33.50
C GLU A 30 -2.75 -13.90 32.37
N TYR A 31 -1.43 -14.03 32.51
CA TYR A 31 -0.55 -14.61 31.50
C TYR A 31 0.21 -15.79 32.08
N ASP A 32 -0.07 -16.98 31.57
CA ASP A 32 0.40 -18.24 32.16
C ASP A 32 1.68 -18.78 31.50
N GLU A 33 2.13 -18.18 30.39
CA GLU A 33 3.32 -18.67 29.70
C GLU A 33 4.57 -18.37 30.51
N THR A 34 5.35 -19.41 30.81
CA THR A 34 6.54 -19.32 31.66
C THR A 34 7.76 -18.75 30.92
N PRO A 35 8.79 -18.29 31.65
CA PRO A 35 10.07 -17.85 31.05
C PRO A 35 10.69 -18.89 30.11
N ALA A 36 10.65 -20.18 30.48
CA ALA A 36 11.23 -21.25 29.68
C ALA A 36 10.48 -21.47 28.35
N GLN A 37 9.13 -21.42 28.38
CA GLN A 37 8.30 -21.58 27.18
C GLN A 37 8.52 -20.43 26.19
N MET A 38 8.53 -19.19 26.67
CA MET A 38 8.82 -18.03 25.82
C MET A 38 10.23 -18.08 25.24
N ALA A 39 11.22 -18.42 26.06
CA ALA A 39 12.61 -18.53 25.65
C ALA A 39 12.80 -19.57 24.53
N GLN A 40 12.13 -20.71 24.63
CA GLN A 40 12.14 -21.73 23.57
C GLN A 40 11.58 -21.17 22.26
N LYS A 41 10.39 -20.55 22.28
CA LYS A 41 9.76 -19.98 21.07
C LYS A 41 10.62 -18.90 20.42
N ILE A 42 11.21 -18.00 21.23
CA ILE A 42 12.07 -16.93 20.73
C ILE A 42 13.38 -17.48 20.15
N ARG A 43 13.97 -18.50 20.79
CA ARG A 43 15.15 -19.17 20.25
C ARG A 43 14.88 -19.74 18.86
N GLU A 44 13.72 -20.36 18.64
CA GLU A 44 13.37 -20.85 17.31
C GLU A 44 13.27 -19.74 16.27
N PHE A 45 12.80 -18.53 16.64
CA PHE A 45 12.75 -17.39 15.72
C PHE A 45 14.16 -16.88 15.38
N ALA A 46 15.07 -16.88 16.36
CA ALA A 46 16.45 -16.48 16.18
C ALA A 46 17.24 -17.49 15.33
N VAL A 47 17.08 -18.80 15.60
CA VAL A 47 17.70 -19.88 14.82
C VAL A 47 17.29 -19.82 13.35
N ASP A 48 16.02 -19.56 13.07
CA ASP A 48 15.50 -19.41 11.70
C ASP A 48 15.86 -18.06 11.05
N GLY A 49 16.61 -17.20 11.75
CA GLY A 49 17.01 -15.89 11.24
C GLY A 49 15.83 -14.97 10.96
N LEU A 50 14.79 -14.99 11.80
CA LEU A 50 13.57 -14.20 11.58
C LEU A 50 13.60 -12.82 12.28
N VAL A 51 14.43 -12.66 13.31
CA VAL A 51 14.41 -11.48 14.19
C VAL A 51 15.80 -10.86 14.35
N ASN A 52 15.82 -9.54 14.57
CA ASN A 52 16.99 -8.75 14.88
C ASN A 52 16.99 -8.26 16.33
N ILE A 53 15.79 -7.93 16.84
CA ILE A 53 15.58 -7.46 18.20
C ILE A 53 14.45 -8.29 18.81
N ILE A 54 14.64 -8.73 20.04
CA ILE A 54 13.64 -9.46 20.82
C ILE A 54 13.28 -8.67 22.08
N GLY A 55 12.07 -8.88 22.58
CA GLY A 55 11.61 -8.27 23.83
C GLY A 55 10.39 -8.99 24.38
N GLY A 56 9.71 -8.34 25.30
CA GLY A 56 8.46 -8.82 25.89
C GLY A 56 7.41 -7.73 25.96
N CYS A 57 6.14 -8.13 25.97
CA CYS A 57 4.99 -7.25 26.13
C CYS A 57 4.20 -7.65 27.40
N CYS A 58 2.87 -7.72 27.35
CA CYS A 58 2.04 -8.03 28.50
C CYS A 58 2.36 -9.40 29.10
N GLY A 59 2.42 -9.48 30.43
CA GLY A 59 2.74 -10.70 31.19
C GLY A 59 4.23 -11.04 31.25
N THR A 60 5.09 -10.37 30.48
CA THR A 60 6.53 -10.60 30.53
C THR A 60 7.18 -9.92 31.74
N THR A 61 8.13 -10.60 32.37
CA THR A 61 8.83 -10.16 33.58
C THR A 61 10.35 -10.15 33.34
N PRO A 62 11.17 -9.60 34.26
CA PRO A 62 12.63 -9.69 34.16
C PRO A 62 13.14 -11.13 34.00
N GLU A 63 12.49 -12.12 34.63
CA GLU A 63 12.82 -13.53 34.49
C GLU A 63 12.60 -14.03 33.05
N HIS A 64 11.53 -13.58 32.40
CA HIS A 64 11.27 -13.88 30.98
C HIS A 64 12.36 -13.28 30.09
N ILE A 65 12.70 -12.00 30.30
CA ILE A 65 13.74 -11.31 29.52
C ILE A 65 15.10 -12.02 29.69
N ALA A 66 15.47 -12.37 30.92
CA ALA A 66 16.72 -13.08 31.20
C ALA A 66 16.76 -14.46 30.53
N ALA A 67 15.67 -15.22 30.58
CA ALA A 67 15.57 -16.53 29.92
C ALA A 67 15.67 -16.40 28.39
N MET A 68 14.97 -15.44 27.79
CA MET A 68 15.03 -15.18 26.34
C MET A 68 16.41 -14.72 25.89
N ALA A 69 17.04 -13.80 26.63
CA ALA A 69 18.40 -13.31 26.33
C ALA A 69 19.42 -14.45 26.34
N LYS A 70 19.39 -15.30 27.38
CA LYS A 70 20.25 -16.48 27.47
C LYS A 70 19.99 -17.47 26.33
N ALA A 71 18.72 -17.67 25.94
CA ALA A 71 18.38 -18.64 24.91
C ALA A 71 18.85 -18.27 23.50
N VAL A 72 19.04 -16.97 23.22
CA VAL A 72 19.54 -16.47 21.92
C VAL A 72 21.02 -16.11 21.93
N GLU A 73 21.71 -16.26 23.06
CA GLU A 73 23.13 -15.96 23.20
C GLU A 73 23.97 -16.73 22.16
N GLY A 74 24.84 -16.02 21.46
CA GLY A 74 25.71 -16.59 20.40
C GLY A 74 25.01 -16.86 19.06
N LEU A 75 23.70 -16.66 18.93
CA LEU A 75 23.02 -16.78 17.64
C LEU A 75 23.20 -15.50 16.79
N PRO A 76 23.42 -15.62 15.48
CA PRO A 76 23.49 -14.46 14.61
C PRO A 76 22.09 -13.83 14.45
N PRO A 77 22.00 -12.49 14.37
CA PRO A 77 20.74 -11.83 14.04
C PRO A 77 20.32 -12.14 12.60
N ARG A 78 19.03 -11.96 12.29
CA ARG A 78 18.51 -11.98 10.91
C ARG A 78 19.35 -11.08 10.01
N ARG A 79 19.69 -11.57 8.82
CA ARG A 79 20.28 -10.77 7.73
C ARG A 79 19.17 -10.32 6.79
N PRO A 80 18.77 -9.03 6.79
CA PRO A 80 17.78 -8.54 5.85
C PRO A 80 18.30 -8.67 4.40
N PRO A 81 17.41 -8.91 3.41
CA PRO A 81 17.81 -8.80 2.02
C PRO A 81 18.24 -7.35 1.71
N GLU A 82 19.27 -7.19 0.85
CA GLU A 82 19.77 -5.86 0.48
C GLU A 82 18.77 -5.08 -0.37
N ALA A 83 18.02 -5.77 -1.22
CA ALA A 83 16.97 -5.22 -2.07
C ALA A 83 15.90 -6.29 -2.37
N PHE A 84 14.77 -5.85 -2.91
CA PHE A 84 13.77 -6.71 -3.53
C PHE A 84 13.90 -6.63 -5.05
N ASP A 85 13.34 -7.63 -5.75
CA ASP A 85 13.36 -7.72 -7.22
C ASP A 85 12.98 -6.38 -7.88
N GLU A 86 13.80 -5.90 -8.82
CA GLU A 86 13.58 -4.60 -9.48
C GLU A 86 12.28 -4.56 -10.29
N ASP A 87 11.81 -5.73 -10.75
CA ASP A 87 10.58 -5.91 -11.52
C ASP A 87 9.32 -6.07 -10.64
N LEU A 88 9.44 -5.92 -9.32
CA LEU A 88 8.32 -6.06 -8.40
C LEU A 88 7.63 -4.71 -8.13
N MET A 89 6.43 -4.54 -8.67
CA MET A 89 5.52 -3.50 -8.18
C MET A 89 4.67 -4.05 -7.04
N LEU A 90 4.86 -3.46 -5.85
CA LEU A 90 4.05 -3.72 -4.67
C LEU A 90 2.96 -2.67 -4.53
N LEU A 91 1.71 -3.11 -4.43
CA LEU A 91 0.54 -2.34 -4.03
C LEU A 91 -0.14 -3.03 -2.84
N SER A 92 -1.08 -2.37 -2.18
CA SER A 92 -1.93 -3.06 -1.20
C SER A 92 -3.27 -2.37 -0.99
N GLY A 93 -4.29 -3.18 -0.72
CA GLY A 93 -5.45 -2.79 0.07
C GLY A 93 -5.22 -3.22 1.52
N LEU A 94 -6.16 -3.99 2.08
CA LEU A 94 -5.93 -4.81 3.28
C LEU A 94 -5.02 -6.01 3.00
N GLU A 95 -5.01 -6.49 1.75
CA GLU A 95 -4.15 -7.56 1.30
C GLU A 95 -3.04 -7.02 0.37
N PRO A 96 -1.84 -7.62 0.40
CA PRO A 96 -0.76 -7.22 -0.49
C PRO A 96 -1.03 -7.70 -1.92
N PHE A 97 -0.79 -6.82 -2.89
CA PHE A 97 -0.87 -7.13 -4.31
C PHE A 97 0.52 -7.01 -4.95
N TYR A 98 0.98 -8.10 -5.55
CA TYR A 98 2.31 -8.20 -6.15
C TYR A 98 2.19 -8.32 -7.67
N LEU A 99 2.66 -7.31 -8.37
CA LEU A 99 2.82 -7.34 -9.82
C LEU A 99 4.28 -7.67 -10.14
N ARG A 100 4.48 -8.79 -10.85
CA ARG A 100 5.75 -9.32 -11.32
C ARG A 100 5.71 -9.46 -12.84
N GLN A 101 6.86 -9.75 -13.45
CA GLN A 101 6.95 -10.00 -14.88
C GLN A 101 6.04 -11.14 -15.35
N GLU A 102 5.92 -12.21 -14.57
CA GLU A 102 5.03 -13.35 -14.82
C GLU A 102 3.57 -13.13 -14.37
N THR A 103 3.22 -11.97 -13.79
CA THR A 103 1.82 -11.66 -13.48
C THR A 103 1.05 -11.45 -14.79
N ASN A 104 -0.09 -12.12 -14.92
CA ASN A 104 -1.01 -11.92 -16.04
C ASN A 104 -1.53 -10.47 -16.07
N PHE A 105 -2.31 -10.14 -17.11
CA PHE A 105 -2.98 -8.85 -17.22
C PHE A 105 -3.74 -8.47 -15.93
N VAL A 106 -3.52 -7.24 -15.46
CA VAL A 106 -4.15 -6.72 -14.24
C VAL A 106 -5.37 -5.91 -14.60
N ASN A 107 -6.53 -6.36 -14.14
CA ASN A 107 -7.78 -5.66 -14.38
C ASN A 107 -7.98 -4.53 -13.36
N ILE A 108 -8.08 -3.29 -13.87
CA ILE A 108 -8.46 -2.12 -13.07
C ILE A 108 -9.96 -1.85 -13.32
N GLY A 109 -10.76 -1.88 -12.25
CA GLY A 109 -12.19 -1.63 -12.33
C GLY A 109 -12.52 -0.15 -12.50
N GLU A 110 -13.03 0.24 -13.68
CA GLU A 110 -13.27 1.63 -14.10
C GLU A 110 -14.64 2.23 -13.72
N ARG A 111 -15.58 1.43 -13.20
CA ARG A 111 -16.99 1.85 -13.06
C ARG A 111 -17.26 2.78 -11.89
N CYS A 112 -16.29 2.98 -11.00
CA CYS A 112 -16.34 3.93 -9.88
C CYS A 112 -15.85 5.32 -10.32
N ASN A 113 -16.32 5.77 -11.48
CA ASN A 113 -15.90 6.99 -12.14
C ASN A 113 -17.11 7.87 -12.45
N VAL A 114 -17.16 9.06 -11.86
CA VAL A 114 -18.29 10.00 -12.04
C VAL A 114 -18.43 10.48 -13.49
N ALA A 115 -17.33 10.63 -14.22
CA ALA A 115 -17.33 11.03 -15.63
C ALA A 115 -17.68 9.85 -16.58
N GLY A 116 -17.22 8.64 -16.26
CA GLY A 116 -17.34 7.46 -17.14
C GLY A 116 -18.58 6.58 -16.90
N SER A 117 -19.17 6.61 -15.70
CA SER A 117 -20.25 5.70 -15.30
C SER A 117 -21.52 6.45 -14.95
N ARG A 118 -22.52 6.41 -15.85
CA ARG A 118 -23.84 7.07 -15.63
C ARG A 118 -24.50 6.66 -14.33
N LYS A 119 -24.43 5.36 -13.98
CA LYS A 119 -25.02 4.85 -12.72
C LYS A 119 -24.27 5.43 -11.51
N PHE A 120 -22.94 5.37 -11.51
CA PHE A 120 -22.13 5.88 -10.40
C PHE A 120 -22.29 7.40 -10.23
N SER A 121 -22.22 8.15 -11.33
CA SER A 121 -22.44 9.60 -11.38
C SER A 121 -23.75 10.00 -10.70
N ARG A 122 -24.85 9.33 -11.04
CA ARG A 122 -26.17 9.57 -10.42
C ARG A 122 -26.14 9.35 -8.91
N LEU A 123 -25.54 8.24 -8.45
CA LEU A 123 -25.49 7.87 -7.04
C LEU A 123 -24.65 8.83 -6.21
N ILE A 124 -23.48 9.24 -6.71
CA ILE A 124 -22.63 10.22 -6.04
C ILE A 124 -23.32 11.58 -5.96
N LYS A 125 -23.90 12.05 -7.08
CA LYS A 125 -24.64 13.34 -7.12
C LYS A 125 -25.87 13.34 -6.22
N SER A 126 -26.54 12.20 -6.04
CA SER A 126 -27.68 12.07 -5.12
C SER A 126 -27.29 11.75 -3.68
N GLY A 127 -25.99 11.68 -3.36
CA GLY A 127 -25.50 11.33 -2.02
C GLY A 127 -25.75 9.88 -1.60
N ASN A 128 -26.11 8.98 -2.53
CA ASN A 128 -26.38 7.57 -2.27
C ASN A 128 -25.08 6.74 -2.36
N TYR A 129 -24.20 6.94 -1.38
CA TYR A 129 -22.89 6.28 -1.35
C TYR A 129 -22.99 4.78 -1.03
N GLU A 130 -24.01 4.34 -0.29
CA GLU A 130 -24.22 2.92 0.01
C GLU A 130 -24.47 2.11 -1.26
N GLU A 131 -25.36 2.58 -2.14
CA GLU A 131 -25.57 1.93 -3.43
C GLU A 131 -24.32 2.06 -4.33
N ALA A 132 -23.53 3.13 -4.19
CA ALA A 132 -22.28 3.28 -4.94
C ALA A 132 -21.22 2.23 -4.54
N LEU A 133 -21.17 1.82 -3.26
CA LEU A 133 -20.30 0.73 -2.80
C LEU A 133 -20.63 -0.60 -3.48
N THR A 134 -21.91 -0.83 -3.81
CA THR A 134 -22.30 -2.05 -4.54
C THR A 134 -21.64 -2.14 -5.92
N ILE A 135 -21.39 -0.99 -6.57
CA ILE A 135 -20.66 -0.94 -7.86
C ILE A 135 -19.20 -1.34 -7.66
N ALA A 136 -18.55 -0.82 -6.63
CA ALA A 136 -17.17 -1.18 -6.28
C ALA A 136 -17.06 -2.68 -5.96
N LYS A 137 -17.94 -3.19 -5.09
CA LYS A 137 -17.99 -4.61 -4.71
C LYS A 137 -18.18 -5.54 -5.91
N GLN A 138 -19.15 -5.23 -6.77
CA GLN A 138 -19.43 -6.02 -7.98
C GLN A 138 -18.20 -6.10 -8.90
N GLN A 139 -17.41 -5.04 -9.00
CA GLN A 139 -16.19 -5.06 -9.81
C GLN A 139 -15.14 -6.00 -9.24
N VAL A 140 -14.91 -5.97 -7.92
CA VAL A 140 -13.99 -6.89 -7.25
C VAL A 140 -14.45 -8.34 -7.38
N GLU A 141 -15.74 -8.60 -7.16
CA GLU A 141 -16.34 -9.94 -7.33
C GLU A 141 -16.22 -10.45 -8.78
N ASN A 142 -16.22 -9.54 -9.76
CA ASN A 142 -16.04 -9.86 -11.17
C ASN A 142 -14.57 -9.85 -11.63
N GLY A 143 -13.61 -9.83 -10.69
CA GLY A 143 -12.19 -10.03 -10.98
C GLY A 143 -11.36 -8.76 -11.15
N ALA A 144 -11.88 -7.58 -10.80
CA ALA A 144 -11.04 -6.39 -10.69
C ALA A 144 -10.01 -6.58 -9.55
N GLN A 145 -8.74 -6.42 -9.89
CA GLN A 145 -7.62 -6.57 -8.95
C GLN A 145 -7.19 -5.24 -8.35
N ILE A 146 -7.59 -4.12 -8.97
CA ILE A 146 -7.43 -2.74 -8.51
C ILE A 146 -8.75 -2.02 -8.81
N LEU A 147 -9.16 -1.07 -7.98
CA LEU A 147 -10.34 -0.23 -8.25
C LEU A 147 -9.93 1.20 -8.57
N ASP A 148 -10.34 1.69 -9.73
CA ASP A 148 -10.22 3.10 -10.10
C ASP A 148 -11.37 3.90 -9.50
N VAL A 149 -11.05 5.01 -8.83
CA VAL A 149 -12.00 5.89 -8.18
C VAL A 149 -11.79 7.30 -8.67
N ASN A 150 -12.75 7.82 -9.44
CA ASN A 150 -12.75 9.18 -9.96
C ASN A 150 -13.99 9.94 -9.47
N MET A 151 -13.75 11.12 -8.88
CA MET A 151 -14.76 12.03 -8.34
C MET A 151 -14.73 13.40 -9.04
N ASP A 152 -14.21 13.46 -10.27
CA ASP A 152 -14.12 14.69 -11.02
C ASP A 152 -15.44 14.98 -11.71
N GLU A 153 -16.08 16.07 -11.29
CA GLU A 153 -17.29 16.61 -11.91
C GLU A 153 -17.55 18.03 -11.39
N GLY A 154 -17.94 18.95 -12.28
CA GLY A 154 -18.07 20.37 -11.92
C GLY A 154 -19.16 20.71 -10.89
N MET A 155 -20.06 19.77 -10.57
CA MET A 155 -21.17 19.96 -9.63
C MET A 155 -20.92 19.34 -8.25
N ILE A 156 -19.78 18.67 -8.02
CA ILE A 156 -19.46 18.05 -6.74
C ILE A 156 -18.15 18.60 -6.17
N ASP A 157 -18.05 18.65 -4.84
CA ASP A 157 -16.78 18.85 -4.18
C ASP A 157 -15.96 17.56 -4.26
N GLY A 158 -15.04 17.50 -5.23
CA GLY A 158 -14.21 16.32 -5.48
C GLY A 158 -13.35 15.93 -4.28
N VAL A 159 -12.86 16.89 -3.49
CA VAL A 159 -12.05 16.62 -2.29
C VAL A 159 -12.91 15.92 -1.24
N ALA A 160 -14.10 16.46 -0.96
CA ALA A 160 -15.02 15.87 0.00
C ALA A 160 -15.55 14.50 -0.47
N ALA A 161 -15.91 14.38 -1.76
CA ALA A 161 -16.47 13.16 -2.34
C ALA A 161 -15.44 12.01 -2.35
N MET A 162 -14.20 12.27 -2.78
CA MET A 162 -13.11 11.30 -2.76
C MET A 162 -12.81 10.82 -1.35
N THR A 163 -12.66 11.77 -0.41
CA THR A 163 -12.41 11.46 1.01
C THR A 163 -13.52 10.59 1.58
N LYS A 164 -14.79 10.96 1.34
CA LYS A 164 -15.95 10.24 1.86
C LYS A 164 -16.04 8.82 1.29
N PHE A 165 -15.91 8.67 -0.03
CA PHE A 165 -16.08 7.36 -0.66
C PHE A 165 -14.96 6.40 -0.29
N LEU A 166 -13.70 6.85 -0.25
CA LEU A 166 -12.58 5.99 0.16
C LEU A 166 -12.69 5.56 1.63
N ASN A 167 -13.16 6.44 2.53
CA ASN A 167 -13.45 6.06 3.91
C ASN A 167 -14.56 5.00 4.01
N LEU A 168 -15.59 5.07 3.15
CA LEU A 168 -16.64 4.07 3.08
C LEU A 168 -16.16 2.75 2.47
N ILE A 169 -15.27 2.80 1.47
CA ILE A 169 -14.60 1.58 0.96
C ILE A 169 -13.84 0.89 2.09
N ALA A 170 -13.15 1.65 2.95
CA ALA A 170 -12.37 1.10 4.06
C ALA A 170 -13.23 0.35 5.10
N THR A 171 -14.54 0.62 5.17
CA THR A 171 -15.45 -0.12 6.07
C THR A 171 -15.97 -1.43 5.47
N GLU A 172 -15.71 -1.70 4.20
CA GLU A 172 -16.16 -2.90 3.48
C GLU A 172 -14.97 -3.80 3.13
N PRO A 173 -14.64 -4.83 3.94
CA PRO A 173 -13.43 -5.65 3.75
C PRO A 173 -13.29 -6.28 2.37
N GLU A 174 -14.42 -6.70 1.77
CA GLU A 174 -14.44 -7.29 0.42
C GLU A 174 -14.01 -6.31 -0.67
N ILE A 175 -14.20 -5.01 -0.45
CA ILE A 175 -13.74 -3.95 -1.37
C ILE A 175 -12.33 -3.54 -0.97
N ALA A 176 -12.11 -3.29 0.33
CA ALA A 176 -10.85 -2.79 0.86
C ALA A 176 -9.66 -3.74 0.69
N LYS A 177 -9.89 -5.04 0.42
CA LYS A 177 -8.80 -6.00 0.18
C LYS A 177 -7.95 -5.67 -1.05
N VAL A 178 -8.51 -5.05 -2.08
CA VAL A 178 -7.77 -4.68 -3.31
C VAL A 178 -7.17 -3.26 -3.22
N PRO A 179 -6.06 -2.95 -3.91
CA PRO A 179 -5.53 -1.60 -3.98
C PRO A 179 -6.47 -0.61 -4.68
N MET A 180 -6.42 0.65 -4.25
CA MET A 180 -7.14 1.76 -4.89
C MET A 180 -6.26 2.48 -5.90
N CYS A 181 -6.83 2.83 -7.05
CA CYS A 181 -6.30 3.77 -8.03
C CYS A 181 -7.07 5.08 -7.88
N ILE A 182 -6.40 6.10 -7.35
CA ILE A 182 -6.97 7.39 -7.02
C ILE A 182 -6.89 8.25 -8.28
N ASP A 183 -8.03 8.41 -8.95
CA ASP A 183 -8.13 9.09 -10.24
C ASP A 183 -8.69 10.51 -10.08
N SER A 184 -7.90 11.51 -10.48
CA SER A 184 -8.35 12.89 -10.65
C SER A 184 -7.37 13.73 -11.48
N SER A 185 -7.93 14.68 -12.24
CA SER A 185 -7.21 15.78 -12.88
C SER A 185 -6.78 16.87 -11.89
N ASN A 186 -7.38 16.92 -10.70
CA ASN A 186 -7.07 17.86 -9.64
C ASN A 186 -6.19 17.21 -8.55
N PHE A 187 -4.94 17.66 -8.43
CA PHE A 187 -4.01 17.09 -7.47
C PHE A 187 -4.45 17.24 -6.00
N ALA A 188 -5.29 18.23 -5.67
CA ALA A 188 -5.85 18.35 -4.32
C ALA A 188 -6.79 17.17 -3.98
N VAL A 189 -7.51 16.65 -4.97
CA VAL A 189 -8.38 15.46 -4.82
C VAL A 189 -7.54 14.20 -4.67
N ILE A 190 -6.47 14.06 -5.47
CA ILE A 190 -5.47 12.99 -5.32
C ILE A 190 -4.90 13.00 -3.89
N GLU A 191 -4.43 14.16 -3.43
CA GLU A 191 -3.82 14.31 -2.11
C GLU A 191 -4.83 14.03 -0.98
N ALA A 192 -6.10 14.39 -1.16
CA ALA A 192 -7.16 14.02 -0.22
C ALA A 192 -7.37 12.50 -0.15
N GLY A 193 -7.38 11.82 -1.29
CA GLY A 193 -7.50 10.36 -1.33
C GLY A 193 -6.29 9.64 -0.72
N LEU A 194 -5.08 10.13 -0.99
CA LEU A 194 -3.84 9.56 -0.43
C LEU A 194 -3.82 9.62 1.10
N LYS A 195 -4.39 10.67 1.70
CA LYS A 195 -4.45 10.84 3.17
C LYS A 195 -5.34 9.82 3.88
N VAL A 196 -6.36 9.30 3.21
CA VAL A 196 -7.34 8.38 3.81
C VAL A 196 -7.20 6.93 3.35
N THR A 197 -6.34 6.66 2.37
CA THR A 197 -6.10 5.30 1.89
C THR A 197 -5.09 4.59 2.78
N GLN A 198 -5.47 3.43 3.33
CA GLN A 198 -4.64 2.66 4.26
C GLN A 198 -3.46 1.96 3.58
N GLY A 199 -3.70 1.32 2.44
CA GLY A 199 -2.71 0.56 1.70
C GLY A 199 -1.95 1.38 0.65
N LYS A 200 -0.95 0.77 0.02
CA LYS A 200 -0.19 1.40 -1.07
C LYS A 200 -1.03 1.45 -2.34
N SER A 201 -1.54 2.65 -2.63
CA SER A 201 -2.39 2.97 -3.78
C SER A 201 -1.60 3.30 -5.05
N VAL A 202 -2.34 3.48 -6.15
CA VAL A 202 -1.87 4.06 -7.40
C VAL A 202 -2.45 5.47 -7.52
N VAL A 203 -1.64 6.43 -7.96
CA VAL A 203 -2.09 7.77 -8.35
C VAL A 203 -2.31 7.81 -9.85
N ASN A 204 -3.52 8.21 -10.27
CA ASN A 204 -3.89 8.42 -11.66
C ASN A 204 -4.38 9.87 -11.85
N SER A 205 -3.58 10.81 -12.31
CA SER A 205 -2.22 10.67 -12.81
C SER A 205 -1.48 12.00 -12.64
N ILE A 206 -0.21 12.02 -13.05
CA ILE A 206 0.56 13.25 -13.26
C ILE A 206 1.10 13.28 -14.68
N SER A 207 1.51 14.45 -15.17
CA SER A 207 2.05 14.63 -16.52
C SER A 207 2.98 15.84 -16.57
N LEU A 208 3.62 16.06 -17.72
CA LEU A 208 4.48 17.22 -18.00
C LEU A 208 3.69 18.40 -18.60
N LYS A 209 2.36 18.35 -18.61
CA LYS A 209 1.50 19.37 -19.21
C LYS A 209 1.75 20.78 -18.65
N GLU A 210 1.97 20.88 -17.33
CA GLU A 210 2.24 22.14 -16.63
C GLU A 210 3.75 22.36 -16.40
N GLY A 211 4.59 21.66 -17.17
CA GLY A 211 6.04 21.72 -17.09
C GLY A 211 6.68 20.80 -16.05
N GLU A 212 8.00 20.69 -16.12
CA GLU A 212 8.80 19.78 -15.29
C GLU A 212 8.72 20.09 -13.79
N GLN A 213 8.71 21.37 -13.43
CA GLN A 213 8.73 21.78 -12.02
C GLN A 213 7.44 21.36 -11.29
N ASP A 214 6.28 21.47 -11.94
CA ASP A 214 5.00 21.01 -11.40
C ASP A 214 5.00 19.47 -11.28
N PHE A 215 5.45 18.77 -12.33
CA PHE A 215 5.60 17.31 -12.33
C PHE A 215 6.45 16.83 -11.14
N LEU A 216 7.66 17.38 -10.96
CA LEU A 216 8.57 17.01 -9.87
C LEU A 216 7.97 17.32 -8.50
N THR A 217 7.24 18.43 -8.37
CA THR A 217 6.56 18.79 -7.12
C THR A 217 5.50 17.76 -6.74
N LYS A 218 4.66 17.37 -7.69
CA LYS A 218 3.64 16.32 -7.52
C LYS A 218 4.29 14.96 -7.25
N ALA A 219 5.30 14.58 -8.02
CA ALA A 219 6.01 13.31 -7.87
C ALA A 219 6.69 13.16 -6.50
N ARG A 220 7.32 14.22 -5.97
CA ARG A 220 7.89 14.22 -4.61
C ARG A 220 6.82 14.03 -3.53
N LYS A 221 5.64 14.65 -3.68
CA LYS A 221 4.52 14.43 -2.77
C LYS A 221 4.03 12.99 -2.83
N ILE A 222 3.85 12.42 -4.02
CA ILE A 222 3.45 11.02 -4.20
C ILE A 222 4.47 10.08 -3.55
N LYS A 223 5.78 10.31 -3.76
CA LYS A 223 6.86 9.55 -3.10
C LYS A 223 6.77 9.63 -1.58
N LYS A 224 6.43 10.81 -1.03
CA LYS A 224 6.26 11.00 0.41
C LYS A 224 5.08 10.20 0.98
N TYR A 225 3.98 10.09 0.24
CA TYR A 225 2.85 9.21 0.61
C TYR A 225 3.13 7.73 0.34
N GLY A 226 4.11 7.41 -0.51
CA GLY A 226 4.53 6.03 -0.80
C GLY A 226 3.68 5.31 -1.84
N ALA A 227 2.91 6.04 -2.66
CA ALA A 227 2.05 5.47 -3.70
C ALA A 227 2.81 5.19 -5.01
N ALA A 228 2.28 4.26 -5.81
CA ALA A 228 2.65 4.12 -7.22
C ALA A 228 2.01 5.24 -8.05
N VAL A 229 2.46 5.45 -9.29
CA VAL A 229 1.99 6.56 -10.13
C VAL A 229 1.85 6.16 -11.59
N VAL A 230 0.74 6.56 -12.19
CA VAL A 230 0.55 6.60 -13.63
C VAL A 230 1.05 7.95 -14.13
N VAL A 231 2.00 7.93 -15.07
CA VAL A 231 2.46 9.14 -15.77
C VAL A 231 1.84 9.16 -17.16
N MET A 232 1.04 10.18 -17.44
CA MET A 232 0.43 10.36 -18.76
C MET A 232 1.47 10.89 -19.74
N ALA A 233 1.48 10.33 -20.96
CA ALA A 233 2.26 10.83 -22.10
C ALA A 233 1.63 12.13 -22.65
N PHE A 234 1.71 13.19 -21.85
CA PHE A 234 1.16 14.51 -22.10
C PHE A 234 2.17 15.54 -21.60
N ASP A 235 2.67 16.39 -22.51
CA ASP A 235 3.58 17.50 -22.20
C ASP A 235 2.96 18.86 -22.59
N GLU A 236 3.76 19.92 -22.53
CA GLU A 236 3.39 21.28 -22.91
C GLU A 236 2.92 21.38 -24.38
N GLY A 237 3.39 20.48 -25.25
CA GLY A 237 3.00 20.38 -26.66
C GLY A 237 1.68 19.64 -26.89
N GLY A 238 1.10 19.06 -25.84
CA GLY A 238 -0.17 18.35 -25.89
C GLY A 238 -0.02 16.84 -25.64
N GLN A 239 -1.11 16.11 -25.90
CA GLN A 239 -1.11 14.66 -25.79
C GLN A 239 -0.38 14.02 -26.97
N VAL A 240 0.49 13.06 -26.70
CA VAL A 240 1.17 12.28 -27.75
C VAL A 240 0.13 11.54 -28.58
N LYS A 241 0.15 11.75 -29.90
CA LYS A 241 -0.71 11.06 -30.86
C LYS A 241 0.05 9.89 -31.49
N GLU A 242 -0.69 8.84 -31.84
CA GLU A 242 -0.18 7.62 -32.47
C GLU A 242 0.69 7.95 -33.70
N GLY A 243 1.92 7.40 -33.75
CA GLY A 243 2.89 7.63 -34.84
C GLY A 243 3.96 8.71 -34.60
N SER A 244 3.89 9.46 -33.50
CA SER A 244 4.97 10.34 -33.03
C SER A 244 5.88 9.60 -32.04
N GLN A 245 7.20 9.81 -32.09
CA GLN A 245 8.16 9.09 -31.25
C GLN A 245 7.87 9.31 -29.75
N SER A 246 7.20 8.34 -29.11
CA SER A 246 6.94 8.31 -27.66
C SER A 246 8.21 8.12 -26.82
N ASN A 247 9.31 7.70 -27.45
CA ASN A 247 10.56 7.37 -26.76
C ASN A 247 11.15 8.56 -26.00
N ASN A 248 11.03 9.80 -26.49
CA ASN A 248 11.63 10.95 -25.79
C ASN A 248 10.95 11.26 -24.45
N GLN A 249 9.61 11.21 -24.34
CA GLN A 249 8.90 11.48 -23.09
C GLN A 249 9.00 10.33 -22.07
N ALA A 250 8.93 9.07 -22.52
CA ALA A 250 9.12 7.93 -21.63
C ALA A 250 10.58 7.84 -21.13
N SER A 251 11.56 8.22 -21.96
CA SER A 251 12.97 8.29 -21.55
C SER A 251 13.27 9.45 -20.60
N SER A 252 12.59 10.60 -20.72
CA SER A 252 12.74 11.73 -19.79
C SER A 252 12.04 11.50 -18.45
N VAL A 253 11.12 10.54 -18.37
CA VAL A 253 10.45 10.12 -17.13
C VAL A 253 10.90 8.70 -16.76
N THR A 254 12.21 8.49 -16.61
CA THR A 254 12.72 7.27 -15.97
C THR A 254 12.61 7.41 -14.45
N VAL A 255 11.49 6.96 -13.88
CA VAL A 255 11.41 6.72 -12.43
C VAL A 255 12.01 5.35 -12.17
N SER A 256 13.31 5.33 -11.87
CA SER A 256 14.00 4.09 -11.50
C SER A 256 13.34 3.47 -10.25
N PRO A 257 13.04 2.16 -10.26
CA PRO A 257 12.48 1.45 -9.09
C PRO A 257 13.46 1.39 -7.90
N ASN A 258 14.69 1.87 -8.09
CA ASN A 258 15.73 1.83 -7.08
C ASN A 258 15.53 2.94 -6.03
N PRO A 259 15.40 2.61 -4.73
CA PRO A 259 15.33 3.61 -3.66
C PRO A 259 16.55 4.54 -3.59
N LYS A 260 17.63 4.24 -4.33
CA LYS A 260 18.83 5.07 -4.46
C LYS A 260 18.71 6.22 -5.46
N HIS A 261 17.74 6.20 -6.38
CA HIS A 261 17.49 7.34 -7.27
C HIS A 261 16.38 8.23 -6.71
N ASN A 262 16.82 9.31 -6.09
CA ASN A 262 15.95 10.45 -5.81
C ASN A 262 15.48 11.06 -7.13
N PHE A 263 14.32 11.71 -7.10
CA PHE A 263 13.92 12.68 -8.14
C PHE A 263 14.89 13.87 -8.09
N THR A 264 16.15 13.66 -8.48
CA THR A 264 17.13 14.72 -8.67
C THR A 264 16.95 15.22 -10.09
N GLY A 265 16.64 16.52 -10.20
CA GLY A 265 16.74 17.24 -11.46
C GLY A 265 18.19 17.48 -11.87
#